data_AF-A0A2G5CN23-F1
#
_entry.id   AF-A0A2G5CN23-F1
#
_cell.length_a   1.000
_cell.length_b   1.000
_cell.length_c   1.000
_cell.angle_alpha   90.00
_cell.angle_beta   90.00
_cell.angle_gamma   90.00
#
_symmetry.space_group_name_H-M   'P 1'
#
loop_
_entity.id
_entity.type
_entity.pdbx_description
1 polymer ?
#
loop_
_entity_poly.entity_id
_entity_poly.type
_entity_poly.pdbx_seq_one_letter_code
_entity_poly.pdbx_strand_id
1 'polypeptide(L)'
;MKKMMVVIKDEILNTGKEDPRRMVHSLKVGLALTLASLLFLLNPVFHDIGSNSVWALQTVIVVLEFTAGATLCKGVNRGIGTLSAISLAFIVQIITHHSGRLGSPVCMGISIFVIGASTTYARFISSLKNYDHGVTVFLLTFNSLVASGYHDRTVWKSMFQRIYTIGIGCVICLIVSVFILPYWSGEDLQNSIIKKFEVLAELVQAEIEKYFQENKDKEEDNKSSDDSSIEKKYQEILECSSKDESLATYASWEPRHSRYCYPWQQYMQLESVIQHFGHNVFAIHGCLESQIQVM
;
A
#
# COMPACT_ATOMS: atom_id res chain seq x y z
N MET A 1 -15.67 -28.50 -11.39
CA MET A 1 -14.37 -28.66 -10.72
C MET A 1 -13.18 -28.75 -11.68
N LYS A 2 -13.07 -29.73 -12.60
CA LYS A 2 -11.90 -29.84 -13.52
C LYS A 2 -11.63 -28.59 -14.37
N LYS A 3 -12.64 -27.99 -15.00
CA LYS A 3 -12.49 -26.73 -15.76
C LYS A 3 -11.96 -25.58 -14.89
N MET A 4 -12.44 -25.47 -13.66
CA MET A 4 -12.01 -24.44 -12.71
C MET A 4 -10.54 -24.61 -12.31
N MET A 5 -10.08 -25.85 -12.08
CA MET A 5 -8.65 -26.11 -11.81
C MET A 5 -7.74 -25.80 -13.01
N VAL A 6 -8.21 -26.01 -14.24
CA VAL A 6 -7.44 -25.67 -15.45
C VAL A 6 -7.33 -24.15 -15.60
N VAL A 7 -8.45 -23.42 -15.45
CA VAL A 7 -8.45 -21.94 -15.49
C VAL A 7 -7.53 -21.35 -14.42
N ILE A 8 -7.63 -21.83 -13.18
CA ILE A 8 -6.74 -21.39 -12.09
C ILE A 8 -5.28 -21.70 -12.40
N LYS A 9 -4.99 -22.87 -12.98
CA LYS A 9 -3.62 -23.24 -13.33
C LYS A 9 -3.05 -22.33 -14.42
N ASP A 10 -3.81 -22.05 -15.46
CA ASP A 10 -3.41 -21.16 -16.54
C ASP A 10 -3.24 -19.72 -16.05
N GLU A 11 -4.12 -19.25 -15.15
CA GLU A 11 -4.05 -17.93 -14.53
C GLU A 11 -2.82 -17.79 -13.62
N ILE A 12 -2.48 -18.80 -12.81
CA ILE A 12 -1.24 -18.82 -12.01
C ILE A 12 -0.01 -18.77 -12.91
N LEU A 13 -0.02 -19.54 -14.00
CA LEU A 13 1.12 -19.66 -14.91
C LEU A 13 1.32 -18.39 -15.74
N ASN A 14 0.23 -17.72 -16.13
CA ASN A 14 0.27 -16.42 -16.77
C ASN A 14 0.70 -15.33 -15.78
N THR A 15 0.16 -15.31 -14.55
CA THR A 15 0.54 -14.31 -13.54
C THR A 15 2.04 -14.34 -13.22
N GLY A 16 2.64 -15.53 -13.14
CA GLY A 16 4.08 -15.68 -12.92
C GLY A 16 4.95 -15.29 -14.13
N LYS A 17 4.42 -15.42 -15.35
CA LYS A 17 5.10 -15.00 -16.59
C LYS A 17 4.99 -13.51 -16.85
N GLU A 18 3.84 -12.92 -16.56
CA GLU A 18 3.55 -11.49 -16.74
C GLU A 18 4.37 -10.62 -15.80
N ASP A 19 4.56 -11.06 -14.54
CA ASP A 19 5.30 -10.29 -13.55
C ASP A 19 6.11 -11.20 -12.61
N PRO A 20 7.37 -11.53 -12.98
CA PRO A 20 8.23 -12.41 -12.17
C PRO A 20 8.48 -11.86 -10.77
N ARG A 21 8.29 -10.55 -10.55
CA ARG A 21 8.46 -9.88 -9.26
C ARG A 21 7.43 -10.38 -8.23
N ARG A 22 6.23 -10.76 -8.67
CA ARG A 22 5.18 -11.35 -7.81
C ARG A 22 5.59 -12.70 -7.23
N MET A 23 6.29 -13.50 -8.02
CA MET A 23 6.82 -14.78 -7.57
C MET A 23 7.95 -14.60 -6.55
N VAL A 24 8.83 -13.63 -6.77
CA VAL A 24 9.88 -13.30 -5.79
C VAL A 24 9.28 -12.79 -4.49
N HIS A 25 8.29 -11.88 -4.56
CA HIS A 25 7.62 -11.37 -3.36
C HIS A 25 6.90 -12.48 -2.58
N SER A 26 6.18 -13.38 -3.23
CA SER A 26 5.52 -14.50 -2.53
C SER A 26 6.53 -15.43 -1.84
N LEU A 27 7.69 -15.66 -2.46
CA LEU A 27 8.80 -16.40 -1.84
C LEU A 27 9.37 -15.66 -0.62
N LYS A 28 9.53 -14.32 -0.70
CA LYS A 28 9.96 -13.50 0.44
C LYS A 28 8.99 -13.61 1.61
N VAL A 29 7.68 -13.54 1.33
CA VAL A 29 6.64 -13.68 2.37
C VAL A 29 6.73 -15.05 3.04
N GLY A 30 6.85 -16.13 2.26
CA GLY A 30 7.04 -17.47 2.80
C GLY A 30 8.32 -17.59 3.64
N LEU A 31 9.41 -16.99 3.18
CA LEU A 31 10.68 -16.99 3.90
C LEU A 31 10.62 -16.17 5.20
N ALA A 32 9.99 -15.00 5.20
CA ALA A 32 9.79 -14.20 6.41
C ALA A 32 8.94 -14.93 7.46
N LEU A 33 7.87 -15.60 7.02
CA LEU A 33 7.00 -16.40 7.89
C LEU A 33 7.73 -17.62 8.47
N THR A 34 8.52 -18.31 7.67
CA THR A 34 9.31 -19.46 8.14
C THR A 34 10.40 -19.03 9.09
N LEU A 35 11.12 -17.93 8.83
CA LEU A 35 12.09 -17.36 9.76
C LEU A 35 11.44 -16.93 11.08
N ALA A 36 10.30 -16.24 11.03
CA ALA A 36 9.55 -15.87 12.22
C ALA A 36 9.15 -17.12 13.02
N SER A 37 8.57 -18.12 12.36
CA SER A 37 8.15 -19.37 13.00
C SER A 37 9.32 -20.14 13.62
N LEU A 38 10.42 -20.30 12.89
CA LEU A 38 11.64 -20.96 13.36
C LEU A 38 12.25 -20.25 14.57
N LEU A 39 12.23 -18.91 14.58
CA LEU A 39 12.76 -18.12 15.69
C LEU A 39 11.98 -18.37 16.98
N PHE A 40 10.64 -18.51 16.92
CA PHE A 40 9.83 -18.85 18.09
C PHE A 40 9.90 -20.33 18.48
N LEU A 41 10.16 -21.24 17.53
CA LEU A 41 10.29 -22.67 17.80
C LEU A 41 11.65 -23.08 18.38
N LEU A 42 12.74 -22.43 17.93
CA LEU A 42 14.11 -22.85 18.24
C LEU A 42 14.74 -22.12 19.43
N ASN A 43 14.28 -20.92 19.77
CA ASN A 43 14.91 -20.16 20.86
C ASN A 43 14.27 -20.49 22.22
N PRO A 44 15.03 -21.00 23.20
CA PRO A 44 14.53 -21.26 24.55
C PRO A 44 14.08 -19.99 25.28
N VAL A 45 14.54 -18.82 24.83
CA VAL A 45 14.12 -17.49 25.35
C VAL A 45 12.64 -17.20 25.07
N PHE A 46 12.03 -17.83 24.06
CA PHE A 46 10.62 -17.61 23.70
C PHE A 46 9.64 -18.67 24.22
N HIS A 47 10.10 -19.62 25.04
CA HIS A 47 9.23 -20.67 25.59
C HIS A 47 8.10 -20.07 26.45
N ASP A 48 8.39 -18.98 27.17
CA ASP A 48 7.41 -18.18 27.95
C ASP A 48 6.59 -17.18 27.10
N ILE A 49 6.89 -17.07 25.80
CA ILE A 49 6.33 -16.07 24.86
C ILE A 49 5.44 -16.76 23.79
N GLY A 50 5.30 -18.09 23.82
CA GLY A 50 4.62 -18.87 22.77
C GLY A 50 3.21 -18.38 22.42
N SER A 51 2.43 -17.89 23.38
CA SER A 51 1.09 -17.31 23.14
C SER A 51 1.11 -15.99 22.37
N ASN A 52 2.21 -15.25 22.41
CA ASN A 52 2.38 -13.96 21.74
C ASN A 52 3.05 -14.07 20.36
N SER A 53 3.47 -15.27 19.94
CA SER A 53 4.07 -15.54 18.62
C SER A 53 3.14 -15.18 17.46
N VAL A 54 1.83 -15.33 17.65
CA VAL A 54 0.79 -14.95 16.68
C VAL A 54 0.92 -13.48 16.27
N TRP A 55 1.29 -12.59 17.18
CA TRP A 55 1.46 -11.16 16.89
C TRP A 55 2.64 -10.88 15.96
N ALA A 56 3.72 -11.65 16.07
CA ALA A 56 4.86 -11.54 15.18
C ALA A 56 4.49 -12.03 13.77
N LEU A 57 3.83 -13.19 13.65
CA LEU A 57 3.36 -13.71 12.37
C LEU A 57 2.37 -12.76 11.69
N GLN A 58 1.40 -12.25 12.45
CA GLN A 58 0.46 -11.26 11.94
C GLN A 58 1.17 -9.98 11.49
N THR A 59 2.21 -9.55 12.21
CA THR A 59 3.02 -8.40 11.81
C THR A 59 3.72 -8.68 10.48
N VAL A 60 4.30 -9.87 10.29
CA VAL A 60 4.90 -10.25 9.00
C VAL A 60 3.90 -10.17 7.87
N ILE A 61 2.71 -10.74 8.04
CA ILE A 61 1.65 -10.75 7.02
C ILE A 61 1.19 -9.33 6.66
N VAL A 62 1.09 -8.46 7.67
CA VAL A 62 0.47 -7.13 7.54
C VAL A 62 1.48 -6.07 7.10
N VAL A 63 2.76 -6.21 7.48
CA VAL A 63 3.80 -5.20 7.24
C VAL A 63 4.62 -5.49 5.99
N LEU A 64 4.83 -6.77 5.64
CA LEU A 64 5.68 -7.11 4.52
C LEU A 64 4.99 -6.75 3.20
N GLU A 65 5.63 -5.88 2.44
CA GLU A 65 5.13 -5.38 1.16
C GLU A 65 6.10 -5.67 0.03
N PHE A 66 5.66 -5.38 -1.20
CA PHE A 66 6.45 -5.58 -2.41
C PHE A 66 7.79 -4.85 -2.38
N THR A 67 7.81 -3.62 -1.87
CA THR A 67 9.01 -2.78 -1.80
C THR A 67 9.52 -2.62 -0.37
N ALA A 68 10.82 -2.38 -0.25
CA ALA A 68 11.45 -2.13 1.05
C ALA A 68 10.91 -0.85 1.72
N GLY A 69 10.68 0.22 0.94
CA GLY A 69 10.10 1.47 1.43
C GLY A 69 8.68 1.31 1.96
N ALA A 70 7.83 0.56 1.26
CA ALA A 70 6.48 0.27 1.72
C ALA A 70 6.50 -0.56 3.01
N THR A 71 7.39 -1.55 3.10
CA THR A 71 7.57 -2.38 4.31
C THR A 71 8.01 -1.53 5.50
N LEU A 72 8.96 -0.61 5.31
CA LEU A 72 9.41 0.33 6.35
C LEU A 72 8.27 1.26 6.80
N CYS A 73 7.59 1.89 5.86
CA CYS A 73 6.48 2.80 6.14
C CYS A 73 5.35 2.08 6.90
N LYS A 74 4.94 0.88 6.44
CA LYS A 74 3.93 0.07 7.16
C LYS A 74 4.42 -0.41 8.51
N GLY A 75 5.70 -0.73 8.66
CA GLY A 75 6.31 -1.13 9.93
C GLY A 75 6.28 0.00 10.97
N VAL A 76 6.58 1.23 10.56
CA VAL A 76 6.47 2.43 11.41
C VAL A 76 5.01 2.70 11.77
N ASN A 77 4.11 2.65 10.79
CA ASN A 77 2.67 2.83 11.02
C ASN A 77 2.10 1.76 11.95
N ARG A 78 2.57 0.51 11.85
CA ARG A 78 2.24 -0.59 12.77
C ARG A 78 2.71 -0.26 14.19
N GLY A 79 3.95 0.21 14.34
CA GLY A 79 4.52 0.61 15.63
C GLY A 79 3.71 1.72 16.29
N ILE A 80 3.46 2.82 15.57
CA ILE A 80 2.69 3.97 16.07
C ILE A 80 1.27 3.55 16.45
N GLY A 81 0.58 2.80 15.58
CA GLY A 81 -0.78 2.31 15.84
C GLY A 81 -0.86 1.37 17.05
N THR A 82 0.17 0.55 17.27
CA THR A 82 0.24 -0.35 18.43
C THR A 82 0.47 0.44 19.72
N LEU A 83 1.41 1.40 19.71
CA LEU A 83 1.73 2.21 20.89
C LEU A 83 0.54 3.07 21.33
N SER A 84 -0.16 3.69 20.37
CA SER A 84 -1.38 4.45 20.66
C SER A 84 -2.51 3.55 21.18
N ALA A 85 -2.67 2.35 20.62
CA ALA A 85 -3.66 1.38 21.07
C ALA A 85 -3.38 0.90 22.50
N ILE A 86 -2.12 0.62 22.83
CA ILE A 86 -1.70 0.22 24.18
C ILE A 86 -1.97 1.34 25.19
N SER A 87 -1.60 2.58 24.85
CA SER A 87 -1.84 3.75 25.69
C SER A 87 -3.33 3.94 25.99
N LEU A 88 -4.17 3.88 24.95
CA LEU A 88 -5.62 4.05 25.13
C LEU A 88 -6.27 2.87 25.86
N ALA A 89 -5.84 1.64 25.56
CA ALA A 89 -6.31 0.45 26.28
C ALA A 89 -5.96 0.52 27.77
N PHE A 90 -4.80 1.05 28.12
CA PHE A 90 -4.40 1.27 29.51
C PHE A 90 -5.33 2.25 30.23
N ILE A 91 -5.71 3.36 29.59
CA ILE A 91 -6.67 4.33 30.13
C ILE A 91 -8.03 3.66 30.39
N VAL A 92 -8.53 2.88 29.42
CA VAL A 92 -9.80 2.14 29.57
C VAL A 92 -9.73 1.13 30.72
N GLN A 93 -8.59 0.48 30.91
CA GLN A 93 -8.39 -0.45 32.03
C GLN A 93 -8.41 0.24 33.39
N ILE A 94 -7.79 1.42 33.53
CA ILE A 94 -7.87 2.20 34.76
C ILE A 94 -9.33 2.54 35.08
N ILE A 95 -10.09 3.03 34.09
CA ILE A 95 -11.50 3.39 34.26
C ILE A 95 -12.32 2.17 34.69
N THR A 96 -12.12 1.03 34.04
CA THR A 96 -12.89 -0.20 34.32
C THR A 96 -12.55 -0.79 35.69
N HIS A 97 -11.30 -0.69 36.14
CA HIS A 97 -10.88 -1.12 37.49
C HIS A 97 -11.62 -0.35 38.59
N HIS A 98 -11.89 0.94 38.40
CA HIS A 98 -12.67 1.76 39.33
C HIS A 98 -14.18 1.53 39.26
N SER A 99 -14.69 0.92 38.18
CA SER A 99 -16.14 0.78 37.89
C SER A 99 -16.81 -0.43 38.55
N GLY A 100 -16.06 -1.23 39.33
CA GLY A 100 -16.57 -2.41 40.03
C GLY A 100 -16.93 -3.60 39.12
N ARG A 101 -17.38 -4.71 39.72
CA ARG A 101 -17.53 -6.02 39.04
C ARG A 101 -18.58 -6.04 37.92
N LEU A 102 -19.66 -5.28 38.07
CA LEU A 102 -20.75 -5.18 37.07
C LEU A 102 -20.54 -4.02 36.09
N GLY A 103 -19.88 -2.93 36.50
CA GLY A 103 -19.61 -1.76 35.64
C GLY A 103 -18.43 -1.98 34.68
N SER A 104 -17.43 -2.78 35.06
CA SER A 104 -16.26 -3.11 34.22
C SER A 104 -16.63 -3.60 32.81
N PRO A 105 -17.47 -4.64 32.61
CA PRO A 105 -17.81 -5.11 31.27
C PRO A 105 -18.61 -4.08 30.46
N VAL A 106 -19.48 -3.29 31.10
CA VAL A 106 -20.26 -2.23 30.43
C VAL A 106 -19.34 -1.12 29.91
N CYS A 107 -18.40 -0.64 30.75
CA CYS A 107 -17.43 0.37 30.36
C CYS A 107 -16.50 -0.10 29.21
N MET A 108 -16.10 -1.38 29.23
CA MET A 108 -15.33 -1.97 28.12
C MET A 108 -16.14 -1.99 26.83
N GLY A 109 -17.40 -2.45 26.88
CA GLY A 109 -18.29 -2.48 25.72
C GLY A 109 -18.53 -1.10 25.10
N ILE A 110 -18.78 -0.09 25.94
CA ILE A 110 -18.93 1.31 25.48
C ILE A 110 -17.64 1.79 24.81
N SER A 111 -16.48 1.50 25.40
CA SER A 111 -15.19 1.94 24.86
C SER A 111 -14.89 1.31 23.49
N ILE A 112 -15.16 -0.01 23.34
CA ILE A 112 -15.03 -0.72 22.05
C ILE A 112 -15.99 -0.12 21.01
N PHE A 113 -17.23 0.16 21.40
CA PHE A 113 -18.22 0.76 20.49
C PHE A 113 -17.79 2.15 20.02
N VAL A 114 -17.42 3.04 20.95
CA VAL A 114 -17.02 4.42 20.63
C VAL A 114 -15.78 4.42 19.74
N ILE A 115 -14.72 3.70 20.12
CA ILE A 115 -13.47 3.68 19.35
C ILE A 115 -13.66 2.99 18.00
N GLY A 116 -14.45 1.92 17.94
CA GLY A 116 -14.81 1.25 16.69
C GLY A 116 -15.59 2.17 15.74
N ALA A 117 -16.59 2.90 16.24
CA ALA A 117 -17.35 3.85 15.45
C ALA A 117 -16.47 5.01 14.97
N SER A 118 -15.69 5.63 15.87
CA SER A 118 -14.81 6.75 15.54
C SER A 118 -13.74 6.39 14.52
N THR A 119 -13.07 5.24 14.68
CA THR A 119 -12.02 4.79 13.74
C THR A 119 -12.61 4.42 12.37
N THR A 120 -13.78 3.77 12.35
CA THR A 120 -14.46 3.44 11.09
C THR A 120 -14.92 4.70 10.36
N TYR A 121 -15.45 5.68 11.09
CA TYR A 121 -15.81 6.97 10.51
C TYR A 121 -14.58 7.73 9.97
N ALA A 122 -13.48 7.74 10.74
CA ALA A 122 -12.24 8.41 10.35
C ALA A 122 -11.67 7.87 9.04
N ARG A 123 -11.87 6.58 8.72
CA ARG A 123 -11.42 6.00 7.43
C ARG A 123 -12.11 6.56 6.20
N PHE A 124 -13.32 7.11 6.33
CA PHE A 124 -13.99 7.77 5.21
C PHE A 124 -13.41 9.16 4.89
N ILE A 125 -12.53 9.68 5.76
CA ILE A 125 -11.87 10.97 5.56
C ILE A 125 -10.66 10.77 4.64
N SER A 126 -10.70 11.35 3.44
CA SER A 126 -9.63 11.23 2.44
C SER A 126 -8.24 11.64 2.96
N SER A 127 -8.16 12.61 3.87
CA SER A 127 -6.91 13.04 4.51
C SER A 127 -6.21 11.95 5.33
N LEU A 128 -6.96 10.95 5.80
CA LEU A 128 -6.44 9.83 6.59
C LEU A 128 -6.12 8.60 5.73
N LYS A 129 -6.30 8.66 4.40
CA LYS A 129 -6.03 7.54 3.49
C LYS A 129 -4.58 7.04 3.58
N ASN A 130 -3.62 7.96 3.76
CA ASN A 130 -2.20 7.63 3.94
C ASN A 130 -1.91 6.91 5.28
N TYR A 131 -2.82 7.03 6.25
CA TYR A 131 -2.72 6.42 7.58
C TYR A 131 -3.70 5.26 7.79
N ASP A 132 -4.47 4.87 6.77
CA ASP A 132 -5.51 3.84 6.90
C ASP A 132 -4.96 2.53 7.49
N HIS A 133 -3.76 2.14 7.06
CA HIS A 133 -3.05 1.02 7.65
C HIS A 133 -2.84 1.17 9.16
N GLY A 134 -2.33 2.32 9.61
CA GLY A 134 -2.11 2.61 11.03
C GLY A 134 -3.40 2.62 11.84
N VAL A 135 -4.47 3.20 11.30
CA VAL A 135 -5.82 3.21 11.91
C VAL A 135 -6.36 1.78 12.05
N THR A 136 -6.17 0.95 11.03
CA THR A 136 -6.54 -0.48 11.04
C THR A 136 -5.84 -1.23 12.16
N VAL A 137 -4.52 -1.07 12.24
CA VAL A 137 -3.69 -1.72 13.25
C VAL A 137 -4.09 -1.27 14.65
N PHE A 138 -4.29 0.04 14.83
CA PHE A 138 -4.72 0.63 16.08
C PHE A 138 -6.03 0.00 16.57
N LEU A 139 -7.06 0.00 15.73
CA LEU A 139 -8.37 -0.55 16.09
C LEU A 139 -8.29 -2.03 16.46
N LEU A 140 -7.59 -2.82 15.65
CA LEU A 140 -7.44 -4.26 15.87
C LEU A 140 -6.69 -4.56 17.17
N THR A 141 -5.61 -3.82 17.43
CA THR A 141 -4.79 -4.00 18.63
C THR A 141 -5.54 -3.55 19.88
N PHE A 142 -6.23 -2.41 19.82
CA PHE A 142 -7.04 -1.89 20.92
C PHE A 142 -8.13 -2.88 21.31
N ASN A 143 -8.94 -3.33 20.35
CA ASN A 143 -10.02 -4.29 20.61
C ASN A 143 -9.48 -5.60 21.19
N SER A 144 -8.36 -6.09 20.66
CA SER A 144 -7.73 -7.31 21.18
C SER A 144 -7.19 -7.14 22.61
N LEU A 145 -6.61 -5.97 22.94
CA LEU A 145 -6.12 -5.68 24.29
C LEU A 145 -7.25 -5.55 25.31
N VAL A 146 -8.33 -4.84 24.97
CA VAL A 146 -9.48 -4.68 25.88
C VAL A 146 -10.19 -6.01 26.09
N ALA A 147 -10.37 -6.82 25.04
CA ALA A 147 -10.95 -8.17 25.17
C ALA A 147 -10.07 -9.13 26.00
N SER A 148 -8.75 -9.08 25.80
CA SER A 148 -7.79 -9.93 26.51
C SER A 148 -7.57 -9.50 27.97
N GLY A 149 -7.61 -8.20 28.25
CA GLY A 149 -7.41 -7.64 29.60
C GLY A 149 -8.49 -8.01 30.61
N TYR A 150 -9.62 -8.56 30.14
CA TYR A 150 -10.68 -9.09 31.01
C TYR A 150 -10.24 -10.35 31.79
N HIS A 151 -9.36 -11.17 31.21
CA HIS A 151 -9.02 -12.49 31.76
C HIS A 151 -7.74 -12.52 32.60
N ASP A 152 -6.84 -11.54 32.44
CA ASP A 152 -5.47 -11.68 32.93
C ASP A 152 -5.00 -10.43 33.70
N ARG A 153 -4.56 -10.62 34.96
CA ARG A 153 -4.13 -9.53 35.85
C ARG A 153 -2.71 -9.04 35.56
N THR A 154 -1.94 -9.77 34.74
CA THR A 154 -0.56 -9.41 34.35
C THR A 154 -0.49 -8.62 33.04
N VAL A 155 -1.28 -7.54 32.96
CA VAL A 155 -1.46 -6.74 31.73
C VAL A 155 -0.14 -6.11 31.25
N TRP A 156 0.67 -5.58 32.16
CA TRP A 156 1.93 -4.91 31.81
C TRP A 156 2.92 -5.85 31.11
N LYS A 157 3.11 -7.07 31.63
CA LYS A 157 4.00 -8.06 31.01
C LYS A 157 3.49 -8.47 29.62
N SER A 158 2.17 -8.62 29.47
CA SER A 158 1.54 -8.94 28.19
C SER A 158 1.74 -7.82 27.15
N MET A 159 1.58 -6.55 27.54
CA MET A 159 1.78 -5.40 26.66
C MET A 159 3.24 -5.29 26.17
N PHE A 160 4.23 -5.42 27.06
CA PHE A 160 5.64 -5.39 26.68
C PHE A 160 6.03 -6.55 25.77
N GLN A 161 5.52 -7.76 26.04
CA GLN A 161 5.76 -8.91 25.17
C GLN A 161 5.20 -8.67 23.76
N ARG A 162 4.03 -8.03 23.61
CA ARG A 162 3.47 -7.68 22.29
C ARG A 162 4.31 -6.68 21.54
N ILE A 163 4.77 -5.60 22.20
CA ILE A 163 5.67 -4.62 21.56
C ILE A 163 6.95 -5.32 21.09
N TYR A 164 7.51 -6.19 21.92
CA TYR A 164 8.72 -6.93 21.61
C TYR A 164 8.53 -7.89 20.42
N THR A 165 7.45 -8.69 20.41
CA THR A 165 7.19 -9.63 19.30
C THR A 165 6.84 -8.92 18.00
N ILE A 166 6.13 -7.79 18.04
CA ILE A 166 5.91 -6.93 16.88
C ILE A 166 7.24 -6.36 16.37
N GLY A 167 8.10 -5.90 17.28
CA GLY A 167 9.45 -5.42 16.94
C GLY A 167 10.27 -6.47 16.21
N ILE A 168 10.29 -7.72 16.71
CA ILE A 168 10.94 -8.84 16.05
C ILE A 168 10.35 -9.08 14.65
N GLY A 169 9.03 -9.10 14.52
CA GLY A 169 8.35 -9.25 13.23
C GLY A 169 8.77 -8.17 12.23
N CYS A 170 8.79 -6.89 12.64
CA CYS A 170 9.27 -5.80 11.81
C CYS A 170 10.74 -5.99 11.41
N VAL A 171 11.63 -6.36 12.33
CA VAL A 171 13.04 -6.60 12.02
C VAL A 171 13.21 -7.72 10.99
N ILE A 172 12.48 -8.83 11.14
CA ILE A 172 12.51 -9.92 10.16
C ILE A 172 12.04 -9.43 8.79
N CYS A 173 10.94 -8.69 8.73
CA CYS A 173 10.47 -8.11 7.47
C CYS A 173 11.52 -7.21 6.81
N LEU A 174 12.19 -6.36 7.58
CA LEU A 174 13.24 -5.49 7.05
C LEU A 174 14.44 -6.27 6.54
N ILE A 175 14.89 -7.28 7.28
CA ILE A 175 16.00 -8.14 6.84
C ILE A 175 15.64 -8.82 5.52
N VAL A 176 14.45 -9.42 5.43
CA VAL A 176 14.01 -10.10 4.21
C VAL A 176 13.85 -9.11 3.06
N SER A 177 13.22 -7.96 3.27
CA SER A 177 12.99 -6.98 2.21
C SER A 177 14.27 -6.33 1.67
N VAL A 178 15.27 -6.10 2.53
CA VAL A 178 16.52 -5.42 2.14
C VAL A 178 17.58 -6.40 1.62
N PHE A 179 17.73 -7.58 2.22
CA PHE A 179 18.82 -8.50 1.86
C PHE A 179 18.44 -9.53 0.80
N ILE A 180 17.15 -9.87 0.65
CA ILE A 180 16.71 -10.86 -0.34
C ILE A 180 16.12 -10.09 -1.51
N LEU A 181 16.90 -9.95 -2.59
CA LEU A 181 16.50 -9.32 -3.86
C LEU A 181 15.74 -8.00 -3.67
N PRO A 182 16.37 -6.94 -3.15
CA PRO A 182 15.68 -5.71 -2.79
C PRO A 182 14.93 -5.12 -3.99
N TYR A 183 13.66 -4.76 -3.78
CA TYR A 183 12.86 -4.01 -4.74
C TYR A 183 12.64 -2.60 -4.20
N TRP A 184 13.00 -1.62 -5.02
CA TRP A 184 12.97 -0.20 -4.68
C TRP A 184 11.82 0.47 -5.39
N SER A 185 10.94 1.11 -4.61
CA SER A 185 9.82 1.90 -5.13
C SER A 185 10.27 3.09 -5.97
N GLY A 186 11.48 3.61 -5.72
CA GLY A 186 12.06 4.68 -6.53
C GLY A 186 12.29 4.30 -8.00
N GLU A 187 12.68 3.05 -8.26
CA GLU A 187 12.88 2.55 -9.64
C GLU A 187 11.55 2.37 -10.36
N ASP A 188 10.52 1.90 -9.65
CA ASP A 188 9.17 1.77 -10.19
C ASP A 188 8.55 3.15 -10.50
N LEU A 189 8.79 4.15 -9.64
CA LEU A 189 8.37 5.52 -9.90
C LEU A 189 9.03 6.08 -11.17
N GLN A 190 10.34 5.88 -11.34
CA GLN A 190 11.04 6.34 -12.54
C GLN A 190 10.51 5.66 -13.80
N ASN A 191 10.30 4.34 -13.77
CA ASN A 191 9.73 3.60 -14.89
C ASN A 191 8.31 4.06 -15.23
N SER A 192 7.49 4.37 -14.22
CA SER A 192 6.15 4.94 -14.41
C SER A 192 6.22 6.29 -15.13
N ILE A 193 7.11 7.18 -14.68
CA ILE A 193 7.29 8.50 -15.28
C ILE A 193 7.80 8.40 -16.72
N ILE A 194 8.76 7.51 -17.01
CA ILE A 194 9.26 7.28 -18.38
C ILE A 194 8.12 6.84 -19.29
N LYS A 195 7.30 5.88 -18.85
CA LYS A 195 6.12 5.43 -19.63
C LYS A 195 5.13 6.55 -19.90
N LYS A 196 4.87 7.42 -18.91
CA LYS A 196 4.01 8.59 -19.13
C LYS A 196 4.57 9.51 -20.21
N PHE A 197 5.87 9.75 -20.23
CA PHE A 197 6.50 10.54 -21.29
C PHE A 197 6.38 9.87 -22.66
N GLU A 198 6.55 8.56 -22.74
CA GLU A 198 6.42 7.80 -23.99
C GLU A 198 4.99 7.86 -24.53
N VAL A 199 3.99 7.54 -23.70
CA VAL A 199 2.56 7.63 -24.06
C VAL A 199 2.20 9.04 -24.50
N LEU A 200 2.71 10.05 -23.79
CA LEU A 200 2.46 11.45 -24.11
C LEU A 200 3.10 11.86 -25.44
N ALA A 201 4.31 11.38 -25.74
CA ALA A 201 4.96 11.61 -27.02
C ALA A 201 4.20 10.95 -28.17
N GLU A 202 3.71 9.72 -27.99
CA GLU A 202 2.85 9.05 -28.98
C GLU A 202 1.55 9.82 -29.24
N LEU A 203 0.91 10.35 -28.19
CA LEU A 203 -0.30 11.17 -28.33
C LEU A 203 -0.04 12.44 -29.14
N VAL A 204 1.05 13.15 -28.83
CA VAL A 204 1.44 14.36 -29.56
C VAL A 204 1.77 14.03 -31.02
N GLN A 205 2.49 12.94 -31.26
CA GLN A 205 2.83 12.52 -32.62
C GLN A 205 1.58 12.16 -33.43
N ALA A 206 0.65 11.39 -32.86
CA ALA A 206 -0.61 11.03 -33.52
C ALA A 206 -1.42 12.27 -33.91
N GLU A 207 -1.47 13.28 -33.03
CA GLU A 207 -2.20 14.52 -33.31
C GLU A 207 -1.56 15.34 -34.43
N ILE A 208 -0.22 15.43 -34.42
CA ILE A 208 0.54 16.09 -35.49
C ILE A 208 0.33 15.39 -36.83
N GLU A 209 0.38 14.05 -36.85
CA GLU A 209 0.15 13.26 -38.06
C GLU A 209 -1.25 13.48 -38.64
N LYS A 210 -2.30 13.47 -37.79
CA LYS A 210 -3.69 13.80 -38.19
C LYS A 210 -3.79 15.17 -38.85
N TYR A 211 -3.21 16.20 -38.21
CA TYR A 211 -3.23 17.57 -38.75
C TYR A 211 -2.55 17.70 -40.13
N PHE A 212 -1.46 16.96 -40.35
CA PHE A 212 -0.75 16.99 -41.64
C PHE A 212 -1.35 16.09 -42.72
N GLN A 213 -2.03 14.99 -42.35
CA GLN A 213 -2.72 14.10 -43.30
C GLN A 213 -3.97 14.76 -43.89
N GLU A 214 -4.71 15.53 -43.12
CA GLU A 214 -5.89 16.27 -43.59
C GLU A 214 -5.55 17.36 -44.62
N ASN A 215 -4.32 17.90 -44.59
CA ASN A 215 -3.82 18.81 -45.61
C ASN A 215 -3.54 18.12 -46.96
N LYS A 216 -3.56 16.79 -47.03
CA LYS A 216 -3.21 16.03 -48.24
C LYS A 216 -4.36 15.23 -48.84
N ASP A 217 -5.25 14.65 -48.04
CA ASP A 217 -6.31 13.78 -48.56
C ASP A 217 -7.67 14.06 -47.88
N LYS A 218 -8.67 14.43 -48.69
CA LYS A 218 -10.10 14.38 -48.33
C LYS A 218 -10.63 13.01 -48.73
N GLU A 219 -10.59 12.02 -47.84
CA GLU A 219 -11.44 10.84 -47.95
C GLU A 219 -11.63 10.16 -46.59
N GLU A 220 -12.84 9.62 -46.41
CA GLU A 220 -13.48 9.26 -45.14
C GLU A 220 -12.95 7.98 -44.47
N ASP A 221 -13.40 7.83 -43.21
CA ASP A 221 -13.52 6.59 -42.42
C ASP A 221 -12.28 6.00 -41.74
N ASN A 222 -12.03 6.50 -40.51
CA ASN A 222 -11.63 5.67 -39.34
C ASN A 222 -11.75 6.39 -37.97
N LYS A 223 -12.60 7.42 -37.83
CA LYS A 223 -12.64 8.29 -36.63
C LYS A 223 -12.94 7.58 -35.30
N SER A 224 -13.79 6.55 -35.28
CA SER A 224 -14.30 6.01 -34.01
C SER A 224 -13.36 5.05 -33.27
N SER A 225 -12.42 4.41 -33.97
CA SER A 225 -11.52 3.44 -33.34
C SER A 225 -10.32 4.11 -32.64
N ASP A 226 -9.81 5.19 -33.23
CA ASP A 226 -8.60 5.87 -32.80
C ASP A 226 -8.86 6.82 -31.62
N ASP A 227 -10.02 7.50 -31.63
CA ASP A 227 -10.48 8.39 -30.55
C ASP A 227 -10.69 7.62 -29.23
N SER A 228 -11.33 6.45 -29.30
CA SER A 228 -11.46 5.54 -28.15
C SER A 228 -10.13 5.02 -27.62
N SER A 229 -9.04 5.10 -28.41
CA SER A 229 -7.69 4.71 -28.00
C SER A 229 -6.95 5.86 -27.30
N ILE A 230 -7.18 7.10 -27.75
CA ILE A 230 -6.60 8.33 -27.17
C ILE A 230 -7.18 8.59 -25.78
N GLU A 231 -8.51 8.51 -25.64
CA GLU A 231 -9.16 8.64 -24.33
C GLU A 231 -8.65 7.59 -23.33
N LYS A 232 -8.44 6.34 -23.77
CA LYS A 232 -7.87 5.28 -22.93
C LYS A 232 -6.43 5.58 -22.51
N LYS A 233 -5.57 5.99 -23.44
CA LYS A 233 -4.18 6.40 -23.13
C LYS A 233 -4.14 7.55 -22.14
N TYR A 234 -5.07 8.50 -22.27
CA TYR A 234 -5.19 9.61 -21.32
C TYR A 234 -5.68 9.15 -19.94
N GLN A 235 -6.68 8.28 -19.90
CA GLN A 235 -7.18 7.69 -18.66
C GLN A 235 -6.09 6.86 -17.95
N GLU A 236 -5.25 6.13 -18.68
CA GLU A 236 -4.10 5.39 -18.13
C GLU A 236 -3.10 6.33 -17.44
N ILE A 237 -2.83 7.52 -18.00
CA ILE A 237 -1.96 8.54 -17.39
C ILE A 237 -2.56 9.04 -16.06
N LEU A 238 -3.88 9.29 -16.03
CA LEU A 238 -4.60 9.76 -14.84
C LEU A 238 -4.67 8.71 -13.74
N GLU A 239 -5.01 7.46 -14.07
CA GLU A 239 -5.13 6.37 -13.11
C GLU A 239 -3.79 6.03 -12.43
N CYS A 240 -2.67 6.23 -13.13
CA CYS A 240 -1.34 6.03 -12.56
C CYS A 240 -0.97 7.06 -11.49
N SER A 241 -1.61 8.23 -11.43
CA SER A 241 -1.18 9.30 -10.52
C SER A 241 -1.25 8.94 -9.03
N SER A 242 -2.34 8.30 -8.62
CA SER A 242 -2.49 7.87 -7.22
C SER A 242 -1.46 6.81 -6.80
N LYS A 243 -1.00 6.00 -7.76
CA LYS A 243 0.06 5.00 -7.53
C LYS A 243 1.40 5.68 -7.39
N ASP A 244 1.70 6.67 -8.24
CA ASP A 244 2.96 7.41 -8.22
C ASP A 244 3.15 8.22 -6.92
N GLU A 245 2.09 8.83 -6.39
CA GLU A 245 2.14 9.52 -5.09
C GLU A 245 2.52 8.55 -3.95
N SER A 246 1.94 7.34 -3.97
CA SER A 246 2.28 6.30 -2.99
C SER A 246 3.71 5.79 -3.16
N LEU A 247 4.17 5.59 -4.40
CA LEU A 247 5.54 5.18 -4.73
C LEU A 247 6.56 6.23 -4.29
N ALA A 248 6.29 7.51 -4.51
CA ALA A 248 7.17 8.59 -4.07
C ALA A 248 7.25 8.69 -2.54
N THR A 249 6.12 8.47 -1.86
CA THR A 249 6.10 8.36 -0.41
C THR A 249 6.99 7.20 0.03
N TYR A 250 6.83 6.00 -0.52
CA TYR A 250 7.65 4.84 -0.16
C TYR A 250 9.13 5.02 -0.49
N ALA A 251 9.45 5.65 -1.62
CA ALA A 251 10.83 5.90 -2.05
C ALA A 251 11.55 6.87 -1.08
N SER A 252 10.81 7.77 -0.43
CA SER A 252 11.37 8.65 0.60
C SER A 252 11.77 7.91 1.89
N TRP A 253 11.17 6.75 2.17
CA TRP A 253 11.49 5.91 3.32
C TRP A 253 12.63 4.92 3.05
N GLU A 254 13.04 4.77 1.79
CA GLU A 254 14.06 3.79 1.41
C GLU A 254 15.47 4.23 1.86
N PRO A 255 16.27 3.31 2.43
CA PRO A 255 17.67 3.60 2.71
C PRO A 255 18.38 3.98 1.41
N ARG A 256 19.16 5.06 1.46
CA ARG A 256 19.85 5.64 0.28
C ARG A 256 20.73 4.61 -0.39
N HIS A 257 20.23 4.01 -1.47
CA HIS A 257 20.91 2.94 -2.20
C HIS A 257 21.85 3.47 -3.30
N SER A 258 21.60 4.67 -3.83
CA SER A 258 22.34 5.28 -4.95
C SER A 258 23.26 6.42 -4.48
N ARG A 259 24.41 6.59 -5.16
CA ARG A 259 25.34 7.74 -5.00
C ARG A 259 24.68 9.10 -5.28
N TYR A 260 23.59 9.11 -6.05
CA TYR A 260 22.85 10.31 -6.38
C TYR A 260 21.61 10.39 -5.48
N CYS A 261 21.53 11.46 -4.70
CA CYS A 261 20.37 11.75 -3.87
C CYS A 261 19.23 12.20 -4.79
N TYR A 262 18.34 11.28 -5.16
CA TYR A 262 17.19 11.62 -5.98
C TYR A 262 16.20 12.47 -5.15
N PRO A 263 15.86 13.69 -5.61
CA PRO A 263 14.89 14.52 -4.93
C PRO A 263 13.48 14.05 -5.29
N TRP A 264 12.93 13.08 -4.56
CA TRP A 264 11.60 12.51 -4.81
C TRP A 264 10.47 13.57 -4.86
N GLN A 265 10.62 14.68 -4.13
CA GLN A 265 9.70 15.82 -4.21
C GLN A 265 9.70 16.51 -5.59
N GLN A 266 10.84 16.55 -6.28
CA GLN A 266 10.90 17.10 -7.64
C GLN A 266 10.22 16.17 -8.65
N TYR A 267 10.23 14.85 -8.42
CA TYR A 267 9.48 13.91 -9.25
C TYR A 267 7.96 14.11 -9.12
N MET A 268 7.46 14.48 -7.94
CA MET A 268 6.04 14.85 -7.77
C MET A 268 5.69 16.16 -8.47
N GLN A 269 6.59 17.14 -8.45
CA GLN A 269 6.42 18.36 -9.25
C GLN A 269 6.42 18.04 -10.75
N LEU A 270 7.34 17.19 -11.19
CA LEU A 270 7.42 16.74 -12.58
C LEU A 270 6.12 16.05 -13.02
N GLU A 271 5.56 15.19 -12.16
CA GLU A 271 4.27 14.55 -12.43
C GLU A 271 3.15 15.57 -12.65
N SER A 272 3.06 16.60 -11.80
CA SER A 272 2.04 17.65 -11.96
C SER A 272 2.18 18.41 -13.29
N VAL A 273 3.41 18.63 -13.75
CA VAL A 273 3.69 19.28 -15.04
C VAL A 273 3.30 18.37 -16.21
N ILE A 274 3.61 17.06 -16.12
CA ILE A 274 3.21 16.08 -17.14
C ILE A 274 1.70 16.01 -17.26
N GLN A 275 0.97 16.02 -16.14
CA GLN A 275 -0.50 16.04 -16.16
C GLN A 275 -1.05 17.30 -16.80
N HIS A 276 -0.50 18.47 -16.46
CA HIS A 276 -0.93 19.72 -17.08
C HIS A 276 -0.67 19.72 -18.60
N PHE A 277 0.48 19.21 -19.02
CA PHE A 277 0.79 19.08 -20.44
C PHE A 277 -0.16 18.09 -21.12
N GLY A 278 -0.48 16.95 -20.49
CA GLY A 278 -1.48 16.00 -20.97
C GLY A 278 -2.86 16.63 -21.17
N HIS A 279 -3.33 17.45 -20.21
CA HIS A 279 -4.59 18.19 -20.35
C HIS A 279 -4.56 19.13 -21.57
N ASN A 280 -3.43 19.81 -21.81
CA ASN A 280 -3.28 20.68 -22.97
C ASN A 280 -3.34 19.89 -24.29
N VAL A 281 -2.68 18.73 -24.35
CA VAL A 281 -2.73 17.84 -25.53
C VAL A 281 -4.15 17.34 -25.77
N PHE A 282 -4.88 16.96 -24.72
CA PHE A 282 -6.28 16.56 -24.82
C PHE A 282 -7.19 17.72 -25.27
N ALA A 283 -6.95 18.94 -24.80
CA ALA A 283 -7.66 20.12 -25.26
C ALA A 283 -7.39 20.41 -26.74
N ILE A 284 -6.14 20.26 -27.20
CA ILE A 284 -5.76 20.38 -28.61
C ILE A 284 -6.53 19.35 -29.44
N HIS A 285 -6.55 18.09 -28.99
CA HIS A 285 -7.30 17.01 -29.65
C HIS A 285 -8.79 17.38 -29.84
N GLY A 286 -9.48 17.82 -28.78
CA GLY A 286 -10.88 18.26 -28.89
C GLY A 286 -11.08 19.48 -29.80
N CYS A 287 -10.12 20.41 -29.84
CA CYS A 287 -10.14 21.52 -30.79
C CYS A 287 -10.00 21.06 -32.24
N LEU A 288 -9.08 20.13 -32.52
CA LEU A 288 -8.92 19.56 -33.86
C LEU A 288 -10.20 18.83 -34.29
N GLU A 289 -10.78 17.97 -33.45
CA GLU A 289 -12.04 17.30 -33.78
C GLU A 289 -13.18 18.28 -34.11
N SER A 290 -13.30 19.35 -33.34
CA SER A 290 -14.30 20.38 -33.59
C SER A 290 -14.10 21.12 -34.91
N GLN A 291 -12.85 21.34 -35.35
CA GLN A 291 -12.57 21.93 -36.66
C GLN A 291 -12.90 20.95 -37.79
N ILE A 292 -12.54 19.67 -37.62
CA ILE A 292 -12.82 18.62 -38.61
C ILE A 292 -14.33 18.40 -38.77
N GLN A 293 -15.14 18.59 -37.71
CA GLN A 293 -16.60 18.42 -37.79
C GLN A 293 -17.32 19.62 -38.42
N VAL A 294 -16.67 20.78 -38.50
CA VAL A 294 -17.24 22.03 -39.05
C VAL A 294 -16.81 22.29 -40.51
N MET A 295 -15.74 21.64 -41.00
CA MET A 295 -15.35 21.63 -42.42
C MET A 295 -16.10 20.57 -43.23
#